data_AF-A0A163YN24-F1
#
_entry.id   AF-A0A163YN24-F1
#
_cell.length_a   1.000
_cell.length_b   1.000
_cell.length_c   1.000
_cell.angle_alpha   90.00
_cell.angle_beta   90.00
_cell.angle_gamma   90.00
#
_symmetry.space_group_name_H-M   'P 1'
#
loop_
_entity.id
_entity.type
_entity.pdbx_description
1 polymer ?
#
loop_
_entity_poly.entity_id
_entity_poly.type
_entity_poly.pdbx_seq_one_letter_code
_entity_poly.pdbx_strand_id
1 'polypeptide(L)'
;MRQVIQSDAESGDGVGVNRSQAMHTFFRGLGSVCLGTLAGAGLGAVAFFTAEAVLTKQAEAAPAHTVAKTLKNEPKLSARQTILEANRYLIANGWRPAPEKKPTPEERRLASVALESLSVCSGTGVGFCRFDYRRGLQRLSVVTVPSEPGRRSVGRVDRWW
;
A
#
# COMPACT_ATOMS: atom_id res chain seq x y z
N MET A 1 54.71 -12.21 -18.25
CA MET A 1 54.37 -13.45 -17.54
C MET A 1 52.89 -13.37 -17.17
N ARG A 2 52.14 -14.41 -17.57
CA ARG A 2 50.71 -14.60 -17.32
C ARG A 2 50.50 -15.00 -15.85
N GLN A 3 49.42 -14.55 -15.23
CA GLN A 3 48.61 -15.45 -14.41
C GLN A 3 47.15 -14.98 -14.36
N VAL A 4 46.39 -15.64 -15.22
CA VAL A 4 44.95 -15.84 -15.15
C VAL A 4 44.72 -16.85 -14.02
N ILE A 5 43.81 -16.55 -13.10
CA ILE A 5 43.19 -17.57 -12.25
C ILE A 5 41.70 -17.55 -12.54
N GLN A 6 41.30 -18.43 -13.46
CA GLN A 6 39.98 -19.05 -13.49
C GLN A 6 39.89 -20.02 -12.30
N SER A 7 38.73 -20.07 -11.66
CA SER A 7 38.29 -21.27 -10.96
C SER A 7 36.78 -21.39 -11.22
N ASP A 8 36.49 -22.38 -12.05
CA ASP A 8 35.18 -22.88 -12.44
C ASP A 8 34.62 -23.85 -11.38
N ALA A 9 33.33 -24.15 -11.53
CA ALA A 9 32.58 -25.33 -11.05
C ALA A 9 32.17 -25.32 -9.56
N GLU A 10 30.97 -25.71 -9.12
CA GLU A 10 29.93 -26.62 -9.65
C GLU A 10 28.58 -26.22 -8.99
N SER A 11 27.46 -26.21 -9.72
CA SER A 11 26.44 -27.28 -9.83
C SER A 11 25.46 -27.39 -8.65
N GLY A 12 24.18 -27.32 -8.99
CA GLY A 12 23.04 -27.36 -8.09
C GLY A 12 21.74 -27.27 -8.89
N ASP A 13 21.35 -28.42 -9.42
CA ASP A 13 20.19 -28.72 -10.25
C ASP A 13 18.81 -28.37 -9.65
N GLY A 14 17.86 -28.06 -10.54
CA GLY A 14 16.41 -28.33 -10.42
C GLY A 14 15.66 -27.53 -9.34
N VAL A 15 14.59 -26.80 -9.64
CA VAL A 15 13.33 -27.32 -10.18
C VAL A 15 12.59 -26.20 -10.88
N GLY A 16 12.12 -26.48 -12.09
CA GLY A 16 11.28 -25.57 -12.87
C GLY A 16 9.81 -25.57 -12.44
N VAL A 17 9.16 -24.43 -12.77
CA VAL A 17 7.74 -24.27 -13.09
C VAL A 17 6.77 -24.51 -11.90
N ASN A 18 6.04 -23.50 -11.42
CA ASN A 18 4.80 -23.10 -12.10
C ASN A 18 4.42 -21.62 -11.84
N ARG A 19 4.42 -20.83 -12.92
CA ARG A 19 3.61 -19.62 -13.07
C ARG A 19 2.23 -20.08 -13.54
N SER A 20 1.20 -19.78 -12.76
CA SER A 20 -0.25 -19.76 -13.09
C SER A 20 -1.10 -20.68 -12.21
N GLN A 21 -1.59 -20.16 -11.09
CA GLN A 21 -2.85 -20.50 -10.39
C GLN A 21 -2.80 -19.71 -9.06
N ALA A 22 -3.79 -18.95 -8.60
CA ALA A 22 -5.21 -19.04 -8.83
C ALA A 22 -5.80 -17.63 -8.97
N MET A 23 -6.24 -17.31 -10.17
CA MET A 23 -7.27 -16.32 -10.42
C MET A 23 -8.47 -17.14 -10.90
N HIS A 24 -9.62 -16.93 -10.26
CA HIS A 24 -10.96 -17.40 -10.61
C HIS A 24 -11.45 -18.77 -10.07
N THR A 25 -12.71 -18.69 -9.63
CA THR A 25 -13.70 -19.73 -9.31
C THR A 25 -13.60 -20.24 -7.86
N PHE A 26 -14.64 -20.14 -7.02
CA PHE A 26 -15.95 -20.72 -7.23
C PHE A 26 -17.06 -19.96 -6.48
N PHE A 27 -17.92 -19.29 -7.26
CA PHE A 27 -19.26 -18.88 -6.87
C PHE A 27 -20.15 -20.14 -6.99
N ARG A 28 -20.63 -20.70 -5.88
CA ARG A 28 -21.72 -21.71 -5.75
C ARG A 28 -21.76 -22.08 -4.27
N GLY A 29 -22.74 -21.66 -3.48
CA GLY A 29 -24.14 -22.04 -3.64
C GLY A 29 -24.29 -23.50 -3.23
N LEU A 30 -24.76 -23.73 -2.00
CA LEU A 30 -25.32 -24.96 -1.39
C LEU A 30 -25.21 -24.72 0.14
N GLY A 31 -26.27 -24.35 0.85
CA GLY A 31 -27.43 -25.20 1.01
C GLY A 31 -27.09 -26.34 1.96
N SER A 32 -26.98 -26.06 3.27
CA SER A 32 -27.00 -27.10 4.30
C SER A 32 -27.71 -26.56 5.54
N VAL A 33 -29.02 -26.68 5.48
CA VAL A 33 -29.93 -26.67 6.63
C VAL A 33 -30.25 -28.14 6.93
N CYS A 34 -30.54 -28.43 8.21
CA CYS A 34 -30.93 -29.70 8.85
C CYS A 34 -29.78 -30.28 9.72
N LEU A 35 -29.96 -30.72 10.97
CA LEU A 35 -31.15 -31.07 11.74
C LEU A 35 -31.01 -30.64 13.20
N GLY A 36 -32.09 -30.11 13.77
CA GLY A 36 -32.32 -30.04 15.20
C GLY A 36 -33.79 -30.32 15.48
N THR A 37 -34.17 -31.59 15.38
CA THR A 37 -35.53 -32.06 15.68
C THR A 37 -35.69 -32.16 17.19
N LEU A 38 -36.50 -31.27 17.79
CA LEU A 38 -37.11 -31.53 19.10
C LEU A 38 -38.59 -31.12 19.07
N ALA A 39 -39.42 -32.16 19.01
CA ALA A 39 -40.69 -32.33 19.71
C ALA A 39 -41.67 -31.14 19.79
N GLY A 40 -42.71 -31.20 18.95
CA GLY A 40 -44.04 -31.59 19.43
C GLY A 40 -44.90 -30.58 20.20
N ALA A 41 -46.09 -30.38 19.63
CA ALA A 41 -47.37 -30.01 20.26
C ALA A 41 -47.62 -28.53 20.62
N GLY A 42 -48.59 -27.94 19.93
CA GLY A 42 -49.21 -26.68 20.37
C GLY A 42 -50.09 -26.03 19.31
N LEU A 43 -51.37 -26.40 19.31
CA LEU A 43 -52.47 -25.73 18.60
C LEU A 43 -52.51 -24.23 18.95
N GLY A 44 -52.77 -23.36 17.96
CA GLY A 44 -53.13 -21.97 18.25
C GLY A 44 -53.14 -21.06 17.03
N ALA A 45 -54.33 -20.79 16.51
CA ALA A 45 -54.59 -19.89 15.41
C ALA A 45 -54.53 -18.39 15.82
N VAL A 46 -54.62 -17.55 14.78
CA VAL A 46 -55.10 -16.14 14.72
C VAL A 46 -54.25 -14.99 15.28
N ALA A 47 -53.56 -14.34 14.34
CA ALA A 47 -53.82 -13.00 13.80
C ALA A 47 -53.81 -11.74 14.70
N PHE A 48 -53.41 -10.65 14.03
CA PHE A 48 -53.66 -9.21 14.28
C PHE A 48 -52.49 -8.36 14.80
N PHE A 49 -51.86 -7.71 13.83
CA PHE A 49 -51.42 -6.32 13.78
C PHE A 49 -51.21 -5.58 15.11
N THR A 50 -49.97 -5.18 15.37
CA THR A 50 -49.65 -3.77 15.66
C THR A 50 -48.30 -3.44 15.03
N ALA A 51 -48.34 -2.54 14.04
CA ALA A 51 -47.17 -1.85 13.55
C ALA A 51 -46.78 -0.81 14.61
N GLU A 52 -45.72 -1.07 15.36
CA GLU A 52 -45.02 -0.04 16.12
C GLU A 52 -43.71 0.23 15.40
N ALA A 53 -43.73 1.34 14.66
CA ALA A 53 -42.62 1.93 13.98
C ALA A 53 -41.61 2.46 15.02
N VAL A 54 -40.66 1.63 15.43
CA VAL A 54 -39.44 2.13 16.08
C VAL A 54 -38.43 2.44 14.99
N LEU A 55 -38.47 3.72 14.61
CA LEU A 55 -37.53 4.50 13.83
C LEU A 55 -36.08 4.24 14.29
N THR A 56 -35.43 3.19 13.78
CA THR A 56 -33.97 3.11 13.76
C THR A 56 -33.48 4.06 12.67
N LYS A 57 -33.37 5.32 13.08
CA LYS A 57 -32.43 6.34 12.63
C LYS A 57 -31.54 5.86 11.49
N GLN A 58 -31.91 6.28 10.28
CA GLN A 58 -31.03 6.31 9.11
C GLN A 58 -29.72 6.96 9.54
N ALA A 59 -28.71 6.15 9.86
CA ALA A 59 -27.34 6.60 9.88
C ALA A 59 -26.95 6.65 8.40
N GLU A 60 -27.25 7.81 7.83
CA GLU A 60 -26.63 8.44 6.67
C GLU A 60 -25.62 7.49 6.02
N ALA A 61 -26.00 6.98 4.84
CA ALA A 61 -25.05 6.42 3.90
C ALA A 61 -23.90 7.43 3.79
N ALA A 62 -22.79 7.12 4.46
CA ALA A 62 -21.54 7.80 4.19
C ALA A 62 -21.40 7.71 2.66
N PRO A 63 -21.26 8.83 1.95
CA PRO A 63 -21.11 8.77 0.52
C PRO A 63 -19.95 7.83 0.29
N ALA A 64 -20.24 6.69 -0.34
CA ALA A 64 -19.23 5.91 -1.00
C ALA A 64 -18.53 6.95 -1.84
N HIS A 65 -17.35 7.38 -1.40
CA HIS A 65 -16.46 8.20 -2.19
C HIS A 65 -16.24 7.32 -3.40
N THR A 66 -17.05 7.56 -4.42
CA THR A 66 -16.78 7.16 -5.77
C THR A 66 -15.40 7.75 -5.94
N VAL A 67 -14.39 6.88 -5.86
CA VAL A 67 -13.00 7.22 -6.15
C VAL A 67 -13.02 7.48 -7.64
N ALA A 68 -13.58 8.63 -7.98
CA ALA A 68 -13.75 9.13 -9.30
C ALA A 68 -12.34 9.50 -9.72
N LYS A 69 -11.69 8.49 -10.32
CA LYS A 69 -10.63 8.54 -11.30
C LYS A 69 -10.30 9.98 -11.70
N THR A 70 -9.52 10.68 -10.88
CA THR A 70 -8.84 11.91 -11.29
C THR A 70 -7.41 11.52 -11.63
N LEU A 71 -7.28 10.57 -12.55
CA LEU A 71 -6.01 9.99 -13.01
C LEU A 71 -5.32 10.87 -14.06
N LYS A 72 -5.72 12.14 -14.19
CA LYS A 72 -5.13 13.08 -15.16
C LYS A 72 -3.93 13.85 -14.60
N ASN A 73 -3.58 13.66 -13.33
CA ASN A 73 -2.51 14.46 -12.71
C ASN A 73 -1.68 13.70 -11.68
N GLU A 74 -1.62 12.37 -11.78
CA GLU A 74 -0.65 11.59 -11.01
C GLU A 74 0.77 12.02 -11.43
N PRO A 75 1.66 12.32 -10.46
CA PRO A 75 3.03 12.69 -10.77
C PRO A 75 3.72 11.58 -11.57
N LYS A 76 4.23 11.90 -12.76
CA LYS A 76 5.08 11.00 -13.53
C LYS A 76 6.46 10.89 -12.85
N LEU A 77 6.55 10.05 -11.84
CA LEU A 77 7.82 9.62 -11.26
C LEU A 77 8.27 8.33 -11.95
N SER A 78 9.58 8.12 -12.01
CA SER A 78 10.16 6.88 -12.52
C SER A 78 10.73 6.07 -11.37
N ALA A 79 10.52 4.75 -11.40
CA ALA A 79 11.21 3.85 -10.48
C ALA A 79 12.72 4.00 -10.64
N ARG A 80 13.46 3.85 -9.54
CA ARG A 80 14.92 3.97 -9.43
C ARG A 80 15.53 5.36 -9.66
N GLN A 81 14.74 6.38 -10.05
CA GLN A 81 15.25 7.75 -10.10
C GLN A 81 15.61 8.23 -8.68
N THR A 82 16.58 9.13 -8.54
CA THR A 82 16.98 9.62 -7.21
C THR A 82 15.88 10.48 -6.59
N ILE A 83 15.80 10.52 -5.26
CA ILE A 83 14.86 11.41 -4.58
C ILE A 83 15.13 12.89 -4.89
N LEU A 84 16.37 13.27 -5.21
CA LEU A 84 16.72 14.64 -5.58
C LEU A 84 16.13 15.02 -6.95
N GLU A 85 16.19 14.10 -7.93
CA GLU A 85 15.53 14.27 -9.24
C GLU A 85 14.01 14.34 -9.08
N ALA A 86 13.44 13.40 -8.31
CA ALA A 86 12.01 13.38 -8.01
C ALA A 86 11.55 14.69 -7.36
N ASN A 87 12.29 15.17 -6.35
CA ASN A 87 11.98 16.41 -5.66
C ASN A 87 12.00 17.60 -6.63
N ARG A 88 13.06 17.76 -7.44
CA ARG A 88 13.14 18.85 -8.43
C ARG A 88 11.94 18.83 -9.38
N TYR A 89 11.58 17.65 -9.90
CA TYR A 89 10.42 17.49 -10.76
C TYR A 89 9.12 17.87 -10.05
N LEU A 90 8.91 17.42 -8.81
CA LEU A 90 7.71 17.70 -8.05
C LEU A 90 7.53 19.19 -7.77
N ILE A 91 8.59 19.87 -7.32
CA ILE A 91 8.56 21.32 -7.07
C ILE A 91 8.25 22.08 -8.36
N ALA A 92 8.87 21.71 -9.48
CA ALA A 92 8.60 22.32 -10.78
C ALA A 92 7.14 22.14 -11.25
N ASN A 93 6.47 21.06 -10.81
CA ASN A 93 5.07 20.75 -11.11
C ASN A 93 4.08 21.26 -10.04
N GLY A 94 4.52 22.19 -9.18
CA GLY A 94 3.68 22.87 -8.20
C GLY A 94 3.39 22.07 -6.92
N TRP A 95 4.08 20.94 -6.71
CA TRP A 95 4.04 20.23 -5.43
C TRP A 95 4.89 20.98 -4.41
N ARG A 96 4.45 20.98 -3.15
CA ARG A 96 5.15 21.61 -2.03
C ARG A 96 5.48 20.57 -0.96
N PRO A 97 6.65 20.65 -0.31
CA PRO A 97 6.96 19.82 0.86
C PRO A 97 5.87 19.96 1.91
N ALA A 98 5.35 18.84 2.40
CA ALA A 98 4.32 18.80 3.42
C ALA A 98 4.46 17.56 4.30
N PRO A 99 5.61 17.41 5.00
CA PRO A 99 5.84 16.27 5.88
C PRO A 99 4.76 16.22 6.97
N GLU A 100 4.21 15.03 7.22
CA GLU A 100 3.21 14.82 8.29
C GLU A 100 3.78 15.10 9.69
N LYS A 101 5.07 14.81 9.87
CA LYS A 101 5.81 15.07 11.11
C LYS A 101 7.17 15.65 10.80
N LYS A 102 7.74 16.37 11.75
CA LYS A 102 9.14 16.81 11.64
C LYS A 102 10.07 15.60 11.87
N PRO A 103 10.96 15.26 10.92
CA PRO A 103 11.87 14.14 11.09
C PRO A 103 12.91 14.45 12.17
N THR A 104 13.25 13.43 12.94
CA THR A 104 14.31 13.43 13.94
C THR A 104 15.70 13.60 13.29
N PRO A 105 16.73 14.01 14.05
CA PRO A 105 18.09 14.08 13.53
C PRO A 105 18.61 12.74 12.98
N GLU A 106 18.19 11.61 13.57
CA GLU A 106 18.53 10.28 13.08
C GLU A 106 17.88 9.99 11.72
N GLU A 107 16.58 10.27 11.56
CA GLU A 107 15.90 10.10 10.28
C GLU A 107 16.55 10.95 9.17
N ARG A 108 16.97 12.18 9.50
CA ARG A 108 17.73 13.04 8.56
C ARG A 108 19.08 12.44 8.18
N ARG A 109 19.79 11.86 9.15
CA ARG A 109 21.06 11.19 8.94
C ARG A 109 20.91 9.92 8.07
N LEU A 110 19.82 9.17 8.24
CA LEU A 110 19.51 7.98 7.44
C LEU A 110 19.18 8.34 5.99
N ALA A 111 18.37 9.38 5.78
CA ALA A 111 17.98 9.82 4.45
C ALA A 111 19.16 10.24 3.56
N SER A 112 20.28 10.63 4.18
CA SER A 112 21.48 11.14 3.49
C SER A 112 21.19 12.34 2.57
N VAL A 113 20.05 13.01 2.78
CA VAL A 113 19.59 14.20 2.05
C VAL A 113 18.90 15.16 3.02
N ALA A 114 19.06 16.47 2.78
CA ALA A 114 18.46 17.53 3.60
C ALA A 114 17.18 18.09 2.97
N LEU A 115 16.25 17.21 2.55
CA LEU A 115 14.99 17.64 1.95
C LEU A 115 13.94 17.97 3.01
N GLU A 116 13.24 19.09 2.83
CA GLU A 116 12.13 19.51 3.70
C GLU A 116 10.91 18.59 3.61
N SER A 117 10.77 17.85 2.51
CA SER A 117 9.70 16.89 2.30
C SER A 117 9.89 15.61 3.11
N LEU A 118 11.05 15.40 3.73
CA LEU A 118 11.33 14.22 4.53
C LEU A 118 10.37 14.13 5.72
N SER A 119 9.67 13.00 5.81
CA SER A 119 8.70 12.75 6.87
C SER A 119 9.21 11.70 7.86
N VAL A 120 9.57 10.51 7.38
CA VAL A 120 10.03 9.39 8.21
C VAL A 120 11.07 8.56 7.48
N CYS A 121 12.03 8.00 8.21
CA CYS A 121 12.90 6.94 7.73
C CYS A 121 12.85 5.74 8.68
N SER A 122 12.82 4.54 8.11
CA SER A 122 13.09 3.31 8.84
C SER A 122 14.59 3.03 8.83
N GLY A 123 15.15 2.79 10.02
CA GLY A 123 16.53 2.38 10.21
C GLY A 123 16.74 0.86 10.24
N THR A 124 15.69 0.04 10.04
CA THR A 124 15.78 -1.42 10.15
C THR A 124 15.81 -2.10 8.78
N GLY A 125 16.66 -3.11 8.63
CA GLY A 125 16.75 -3.93 7.42
C GLY A 125 17.30 -3.16 6.21
N VAL A 126 16.56 -3.16 5.10
CA VAL A 126 16.94 -2.39 3.90
C VAL A 126 16.94 -0.88 4.12
N GLY A 127 16.18 -0.40 5.12
CA GLY A 127 15.89 1.02 5.34
C GLY A 127 14.99 1.58 4.24
N PHE A 128 14.04 2.44 4.60
CA PHE A 128 13.24 3.18 3.64
C PHE A 128 12.99 4.59 4.15
N CYS A 129 12.87 5.56 3.25
CA CYS A 129 12.53 6.94 3.61
C CYS A 129 11.29 7.39 2.83
N ARG A 130 10.35 8.01 3.54
CA ARG A 130 9.12 8.58 2.98
C ARG A 130 9.22 10.10 2.93
N PHE A 131 8.84 10.65 1.78
CA PHE A 131 8.80 12.08 1.51
C PHE A 131 7.39 12.48 1.15
N ASP A 132 6.82 13.44 1.88
CA ASP A 132 5.42 13.83 1.72
C ASP A 132 5.33 15.21 1.05
N TYR A 133 4.41 15.33 0.09
CA TYR A 133 4.14 16.52 -0.69
C TYR A 133 2.64 16.81 -0.75
N ARG A 134 2.30 18.06 -1.05
CA ARG A 134 0.92 18.50 -1.29
C ARG A 134 0.80 19.39 -2.52
N ARG A 135 -0.33 19.32 -3.20
CA ARG A 135 -0.72 20.24 -4.29
C ARG A 135 -2.23 20.45 -4.26
N GLY A 136 -2.66 21.61 -3.75
CA GLY A 136 -4.08 21.85 -3.46
C GLY A 136 -4.62 20.84 -2.43
N LEU A 137 -5.64 20.08 -2.84
CA LEU A 137 -6.23 18.99 -2.05
C LEU A 137 -5.54 17.63 -2.26
N GLN A 138 -4.59 17.53 -3.21
CA GLN A 138 -3.85 16.30 -3.47
C GLN A 138 -2.69 16.15 -2.49
N ARG A 139 -2.49 14.93 -2.00
CA ARG A 139 -1.28 14.52 -1.27
C ARG A 139 -0.51 13.54 -2.13
N LEU A 140 0.80 13.52 -1.95
CA LEU A 140 1.69 12.56 -2.57
C LEU A 140 2.71 12.10 -1.55
N SER A 141 2.85 10.80 -1.38
CA SER A 141 3.92 10.19 -0.59
C SER A 141 4.87 9.49 -1.54
N VAL A 142 6.17 9.79 -1.46
CA VAL A 142 7.21 9.12 -2.25
C VAL A 142 8.05 8.28 -1.30
N VAL A 143 8.09 6.98 -1.53
CA VAL A 143 8.92 6.04 -0.76
C VAL A 143 10.18 5.74 -1.55
N THR A 144 11.30 5.79 -0.85
CA THR A 144 12.61 5.46 -1.41
C THR A 144 13.30 4.37 -0.64
N VAL A 145 14.13 3.61 -1.34
CA VAL A 145 15.06 2.64 -0.80
C VAL A 145 16.50 3.14 -0.98
N PRO A 146 17.41 2.92 -0.02
CA PRO A 146 18.83 3.23 -0.17
C PRO A 146 19.41 2.56 -1.40
N SER A 147 20.32 3.26 -2.08
CA SER A 147 21.04 2.70 -3.23
C SER A 147 21.95 1.53 -2.82
N GLU A 148 22.45 1.56 -1.59
CA GLU A 148 23.27 0.52 -0.97
C GLU A 148 22.64 0.12 0.37
N PRO A 149 21.94 -1.02 0.46
CA PRO A 149 21.38 -1.51 1.71
C PRO A 149 22.45 -1.65 2.80
N GLY A 150 22.13 -1.21 4.02
CA GLY A 150 23.08 -1.21 5.14
C GLY A 150 24.12 -0.07 5.13
N ARG A 151 24.17 0.76 4.07
CA ARG A 151 24.98 1.98 4.02
C ARG A 151 24.11 3.22 3.83
N ARG A 152 24.54 4.32 4.44
CA ARG A 152 23.92 5.63 4.26
C ARG A 152 24.16 6.10 2.83
N SER A 153 23.11 6.16 2.03
CA SER A 153 23.15 6.54 0.62
C SER A 153 21.88 7.28 0.21
N VAL A 154 21.96 8.05 -0.88
CA VAL A 154 20.78 8.74 -1.43
C VAL A 154 19.75 7.71 -1.89
N GLY A 155 18.53 7.87 -1.40
CA GLY A 155 17.40 7.00 -1.72
C GLY A 155 16.96 7.11 -3.18
N ARG A 156 16.59 5.98 -3.77
CA ARG A 156 15.95 5.88 -5.07
C ARG A 156 14.47 5.60 -4.91
N VAL A 157 13.66 6.22 -5.76
CA VAL A 157 12.20 6.06 -5.75
C VAL A 157 11.84 4.60 -5.99
N ASP A 158 11.06 4.03 -5.08
CA ASP A 158 10.52 2.68 -5.16
C ASP A 158 9.02 2.72 -5.48
N ARG A 159 8.26 3.53 -4.74
CA ARG A 159 6.80 3.68 -4.89
C ARG A 159 6.35 5.11 -4.60
N TRP A 160 5.18 5.48 -5.13
CA TRP A 160 4.51 6.73 -4.80
C TRP A 160 2.98 6.57 -4.91
N TRP A 161 2.24 7.37 -4.15
CA TRP A 161 0.77 7.42 -4.16
C TRP A 161 0.25 8.77 -3.67
#